data_AF-A0A2N1UJ16-F1
#
_entry.id   AF-A0A2N1UJ16-F1
#
_cell.length_a   1.000
_cell.length_b   1.000
_cell.length_c   1.000
_cell.angle_alpha   90.00
_cell.angle_beta   90.00
_cell.angle_gamma   90.00
#
_symmetry.space_group_name_H-M   'P 1'
#
loop_
_entity.id
_entity.type
_entity.pdbx_description
1 polymer ?
#
loop_
_entity_poly.entity_id
_entity_poly.type
_entity_poly.pdbx_seq_one_letter_code
_entity_poly.pdbx_strand_id
1 'polypeptide(L)'
;MKDHTGKPVYFDEEFREISLMLLKAKTRWQIDQLKQYADEAIIFIDEPILSALGSSSYLGVSETETARLLKELIDVIKNEGGISGIHCCGNADWPMAIKCGPDIINFDAYDYAGTLALYPEEFRGFLEKGGYLAWGIVPTSEAIAGENPESIRKRFEQGVEKLSLHIPKDLILSNIMLTPSCGTGTRTVEETIKVFQLLMRLKEEYA
;
A
#
# COMPACT_ATOMS: atom_id res chain seq x y z
N MET A 1 -3.92 19.56 -4.84
CA MET A 1 -4.27 20.91 -4.36
C MET A 1 -3.47 21.94 -5.16
N LYS A 2 -4.09 23.03 -5.61
CA LYS A 2 -3.43 24.12 -6.34
C LYS A 2 -3.58 25.42 -5.54
N ASP A 3 -2.62 26.32 -5.67
CA ASP A 3 -2.72 27.67 -5.12
C ASP A 3 -3.67 28.56 -5.95
N HIS A 4 -3.79 29.84 -5.56
CA HIS A 4 -4.63 30.83 -6.24
C HIS A 4 -4.16 31.17 -7.67
N THR A 5 -2.95 30.77 -8.06
CA THR A 5 -2.39 30.93 -9.41
C THR A 5 -2.50 29.66 -10.25
N GLY A 6 -3.03 28.58 -9.68
CA GLY A 6 -3.17 27.28 -10.35
C GLY A 6 -1.92 26.39 -10.28
N LYS A 7 -0.87 26.80 -9.56
CA LYS A 7 0.35 26.02 -9.36
C LYS A 7 0.09 24.93 -8.31
N PRO A 8 0.54 23.67 -8.52
CA PRO A 8 0.40 22.64 -7.50
C PRO A 8 1.16 23.02 -6.22
N VAL A 9 0.49 22.84 -5.07
CA VAL A 9 1.02 23.17 -3.74
C VAL A 9 2.36 22.48 -3.45
N TYR A 10 2.59 21.30 -4.03
CA TYR A 10 3.85 20.56 -3.88
C TYR A 10 5.11 21.38 -4.25
N PHE A 11 4.99 22.28 -5.22
CA PHE A 11 6.10 23.09 -5.74
C PHE A 11 6.31 24.40 -4.99
N ASP A 12 5.62 24.59 -3.87
CA ASP A 12 5.83 25.68 -2.94
C ASP A 12 6.32 25.08 -1.62
N GLU A 13 7.53 25.46 -1.21
CA GLU A 13 8.20 24.87 -0.04
C GLU A 13 7.43 25.16 1.25
N GLU A 14 6.95 26.40 1.43
CA GLU A 14 6.21 26.79 2.63
C GLU A 14 4.89 26.02 2.72
N PHE A 15 4.12 25.97 1.64
CA PHE A 15 2.86 25.22 1.66
C PHE A 15 3.08 23.71 1.75
N ARG A 16 4.18 23.16 1.23
CA ARG A 16 4.54 21.75 1.39
C ARG A 16 4.84 21.42 2.85
N GLU A 17 5.62 22.25 3.53
CA GLU A 17 5.89 22.08 4.96
C GLU A 17 4.64 22.24 5.82
N ILE A 18 3.80 23.25 5.56
CA ILE A 18 2.53 23.45 6.27
C ILE A 18 1.61 22.24 6.05
N SER A 19 1.56 21.70 4.83
CA SER A 19 0.79 20.50 4.52
C SER A 19 1.30 19.29 5.32
N LEU A 20 2.62 19.09 5.40
CA LEU A 20 3.22 18.02 6.20
C LEU A 20 2.89 18.18 7.69
N MET A 21 3.02 19.40 8.24
CA MET A 21 2.68 19.69 9.64
C MET A 21 1.21 19.36 9.93
N LEU A 22 0.30 19.73 9.03
CA LEU A 22 -1.12 19.41 9.15
C LEU A 22 -1.36 17.90 9.11
N LEU A 23 -0.73 17.18 8.18
CA LEU A 23 -0.84 15.72 8.07
C LEU A 23 -0.37 15.04 9.36
N LYS A 24 0.81 15.42 9.87
CA LYS A 24 1.33 14.90 11.14
C LYS A 24 0.37 15.13 12.31
N ALA A 25 -0.18 16.34 12.43
CA ALA A 25 -1.15 16.66 13.49
C ALA A 25 -2.44 15.85 13.35
N LYS A 26 -2.93 15.66 12.12
CA LYS A 26 -4.11 14.82 11.86
C LYS A 26 -3.86 13.35 12.16
N THR A 27 -2.71 12.82 11.76
CA THR A 27 -2.32 11.43 12.03
C THR A 27 -2.31 11.14 13.53
N ARG A 28 -1.68 12.02 14.33
CA ARG A 28 -1.72 11.94 15.80
C ARG A 28 -3.15 11.85 16.32
N TRP A 29 -3.97 12.83 15.91
CA TRP A 29 -5.36 12.88 16.33
C TRP A 29 -6.15 11.63 15.92
N GLN A 30 -5.95 11.11 14.70
CA GLN A 30 -6.60 9.89 14.23
C GLN A 30 -6.20 8.67 15.05
N ILE A 31 -4.91 8.52 15.37
CA ILE A 31 -4.42 7.43 16.22
C ILE A 31 -5.03 7.53 17.62
N ASP A 32 -5.06 8.73 18.22
CA ASP A 32 -5.69 8.97 19.52
C ASP A 32 -7.19 8.63 19.52
N GLN A 33 -7.89 8.89 18.42
CA GLN A 33 -9.31 8.51 18.29
C GLN A 33 -9.48 7.00 18.14
N LEU A 34 -8.66 6.35 17.31
CA LEU A 34 -8.77 4.91 17.06
C LEU A 34 -8.38 4.08 18.29
N LYS A 35 -7.38 4.51 19.06
CA LYS A 35 -6.92 3.82 20.27
C LYS A 35 -7.94 3.80 21.42
N GLN A 36 -9.01 4.56 21.32
CA GLN A 36 -10.14 4.44 22.24
C GLN A 36 -10.98 3.18 21.99
N TYR A 37 -10.83 2.54 20.83
CA TYR A 37 -11.64 1.41 20.38
C TYR A 37 -10.83 0.13 20.08
N ALA A 38 -9.51 0.23 19.96
CA ALA A 38 -8.61 -0.89 19.68
C ALA A 38 -7.22 -0.66 20.31
N ASP A 39 -6.54 -1.75 20.70
CA ASP A 39 -5.18 -1.67 21.27
C ASP A 39 -4.16 -1.18 20.24
N GLU A 40 -4.37 -1.54 18.98
CA GLU A 40 -3.52 -1.18 17.84
C GLU A 40 -4.31 -0.41 16.79
N ALA A 41 -3.67 0.62 16.22
CA ALA A 41 -4.23 1.40 15.13
C ALA A 41 -3.31 1.30 13.91
N ILE A 42 -3.85 0.80 12.79
CA ILE A 42 -3.15 0.79 11.51
C ILE A 42 -3.53 2.05 10.73
N ILE A 43 -2.55 2.83 10.27
CA ILE A 43 -2.74 4.00 9.43
C ILE A 43 -2.08 3.75 8.08
N PHE A 44 -2.89 3.68 7.01
CA PHE A 44 -2.40 3.64 5.65
C PHE A 44 -2.22 5.05 5.07
N ILE A 45 -1.09 5.25 4.40
CA ILE A 45 -0.80 6.41 3.57
C ILE A 45 -1.08 6.01 2.11
N ASP A 46 -2.14 6.58 1.54
CA ASP A 46 -2.52 6.35 0.15
C ASP A 46 -1.68 7.23 -0.78
N GLU A 47 -0.77 6.63 -1.55
CA GLU A 47 0.15 7.35 -2.43
C GLU A 47 0.13 6.81 -3.86
N PRO A 48 -0.96 7.06 -4.62
CA PRO A 48 -1.06 6.61 -6.00
C PRO A 48 0.01 7.24 -6.91
N ILE A 49 0.55 8.41 -6.53
CA ILE A 49 1.58 9.11 -7.30
C ILE A 49 2.91 8.35 -7.35
N LEU A 50 3.20 7.44 -6.41
CA LEU A 50 4.42 6.62 -6.45
C LEU A 50 4.57 5.82 -7.74
N SER A 51 3.45 5.43 -8.36
CA SER A 51 3.43 4.75 -9.67
C SER A 51 3.74 5.65 -10.86
N ALA A 52 3.70 6.98 -10.66
CA ALA A 52 3.89 7.98 -11.71
C ALA A 52 5.21 8.77 -11.56
N LEU A 53 5.99 8.54 -10.50
CA LEU A 53 7.31 9.14 -10.33
C LEU A 53 8.22 8.77 -11.52
N GLY A 54 9.01 9.73 -11.99
CA GLY A 54 9.87 9.58 -13.17
C GLY A 54 9.12 9.67 -14.53
N SER A 55 7.79 9.71 -14.55
CA SER A 55 7.03 9.98 -15.78
C SER A 55 7.14 11.44 -16.22
N SER A 56 6.90 11.71 -17.50
CA SER A 56 6.95 13.07 -18.08
C SER A 56 6.06 14.07 -17.35
N SER A 57 4.93 13.62 -16.80
CA SER A 57 4.00 14.46 -16.04
C SER A 57 4.46 14.79 -14.61
N TYR A 58 5.47 14.07 -14.09
CA TYR A 58 5.97 14.19 -12.72
C TYR A 58 7.48 14.42 -12.64
N LEU A 59 8.15 14.77 -13.74
CA LEU A 59 9.61 15.05 -13.78
C LEU A 59 10.06 16.14 -12.78
N GLY A 60 9.17 17.08 -12.44
CA GLY A 60 9.48 18.12 -11.45
C GLY A 60 9.45 17.63 -10.00
N VAL A 61 8.88 16.44 -9.74
CA VAL A 61 8.74 15.90 -8.39
C VAL A 61 10.04 15.26 -7.97
N SER A 62 10.68 15.84 -6.96
CA SER A 62 11.93 15.32 -6.37
C SER A 62 11.66 14.04 -5.58
N GLU A 63 12.29 12.93 -6.00
CA GLU A 63 12.25 11.64 -5.29
C GLU A 63 12.79 11.75 -3.85
N THR A 64 13.86 12.51 -3.66
CA THR A 64 14.46 12.72 -2.33
C THR A 64 13.50 13.43 -1.39
N GLU A 65 12.76 14.41 -1.92
CA GLU A 65 11.79 15.15 -1.13
C GLU A 65 10.54 14.31 -0.86
N THR A 66 10.04 13.57 -1.84
CA THR A 66 8.93 12.62 -1.64
C THR A 66 9.29 11.59 -0.57
N ALA A 67 10.48 10.99 -0.63
CA ALA A 67 10.95 10.04 0.38
C ALA A 67 11.06 10.67 1.78
N ARG A 68 11.54 11.92 1.89
CA ARG A 68 11.59 12.64 3.16
C ARG A 68 10.18 12.84 3.75
N LEU A 69 9.24 13.36 2.95
CA LEU A 69 7.87 13.60 3.38
C LEU A 69 7.18 12.33 3.87
N LEU A 70 7.31 11.24 3.11
CA LEU A 70 6.73 9.94 3.47
C LEU A 70 7.37 9.39 4.74
N LYS A 71 8.70 9.41 4.82
CA LYS A 71 9.41 8.95 6.01
C LYS A 71 8.98 9.72 7.25
N GLU A 72 8.87 11.04 7.18
CA GLU A 72 8.46 11.84 8.33
C GLU A 72 7.02 11.57 8.78
N LEU A 73 6.12 11.22 7.86
CA LEU A 73 4.76 10.82 8.21
C LEU A 73 4.71 9.41 8.82
N ILE A 74 5.47 8.47 8.25
CA ILE A 74 5.64 7.10 8.79
C ILE A 74 6.22 7.15 10.20
N ASP A 75 7.28 7.93 10.41
CA ASP A 75 7.91 8.07 11.72
C ASP A 75 6.90 8.65 12.73
N VAL A 76 6.02 9.56 12.33
CA VAL A 76 4.93 10.05 13.21
C VAL A 76 3.95 8.93 13.55
N ILE A 77 3.46 8.15 12.57
CA ILE A 77 2.55 7.02 12.85
C ILE A 77 3.16 6.09 13.91
N LYS A 78 4.43 5.72 13.72
CA LYS A 78 5.15 4.78 14.60
C LYS A 78 5.44 5.36 15.98
N ASN A 79 5.83 6.64 16.05
CA ASN A 79 6.12 7.31 17.34
C ASN A 79 4.87 7.46 18.22
N GLU A 80 3.69 7.60 17.61
CA GLU A 80 2.41 7.59 18.34
C GLU A 80 1.92 6.17 18.64
N GLY A 81 2.74 5.15 18.36
CA GLY A 81 2.44 3.73 18.57
C GLY A 81 1.35 3.19 17.66
N GLY A 82 1.21 3.73 16.45
CA GLY A 82 0.44 3.13 15.36
C GLY A 82 1.30 2.25 14.47
N ILE A 83 0.66 1.44 13.65
CA ILE A 83 1.28 0.60 12.61
C ILE A 83 1.15 1.34 11.28
N SER A 84 2.27 1.56 10.61
CA SER A 84 2.33 2.34 9.37
C SER A 84 2.17 1.47 8.13
N GLY A 85 1.22 1.82 7.27
CA GLY A 85 1.05 1.18 5.96
C GLY A 85 1.24 2.17 4.82
N ILE A 86 1.75 1.71 3.68
CA ILE A 86 1.71 2.45 2.41
C ILE A 86 0.84 1.68 1.43
N HIS A 87 -0.03 2.38 0.73
CA HIS A 87 -0.86 1.82 -0.34
C HIS A 87 -0.59 2.51 -1.69
N CYS A 88 -0.46 1.70 -2.74
CA CYS A 88 -0.42 2.17 -4.12
C CYS A 88 -1.14 1.17 -5.05
N CYS A 89 -2.13 1.63 -5.83
CA CYS A 89 -2.87 0.78 -6.78
C CYS A 89 -2.10 0.46 -8.07
N GLY A 90 -0.84 0.92 -8.23
CA GLY A 90 -0.05 0.74 -9.45
C GLY A 90 1.35 0.20 -9.19
N ASN A 91 2.16 0.08 -10.25
CA ASN A 91 3.56 -0.29 -10.14
C ASN A 91 4.40 0.87 -9.59
N ALA A 92 4.53 0.93 -8.27
CA ALA A 92 5.29 1.96 -7.55
C ALA A 92 6.81 1.70 -7.58
N ASP A 93 7.60 2.73 -7.26
CA ASP A 93 8.98 2.58 -6.80
C ASP A 93 9.00 1.93 -5.41
N TRP A 94 8.89 0.60 -5.38
CA TRP A 94 8.89 -0.18 -4.15
C TRP A 94 10.19 -0.05 -3.35
N PRO A 95 11.40 -0.02 -3.96
CA PRO A 95 12.63 0.29 -3.24
C PRO A 95 12.56 1.60 -2.45
N MET A 96 12.05 2.69 -3.05
CA MET A 96 11.87 3.96 -2.33
C MET A 96 10.89 3.81 -1.16
N ALA A 97 9.73 3.18 -1.40
CA ALA A 97 8.71 2.97 -0.36
C ALA A 97 9.25 2.13 0.81
N ILE A 98 9.95 1.02 0.54
CA ILE A 98 10.59 0.16 1.55
C ILE A 98 11.63 0.96 2.35
N LYS A 99 12.45 1.79 1.68
CA LYS A 99 13.46 2.62 2.33
C LYS A 99 12.88 3.67 3.28
N CYS A 100 11.64 4.11 3.04
CA CYS A 100 10.95 5.01 3.97
C CYS A 100 10.59 4.32 5.30
N GLY A 101 10.57 2.99 5.34
CA GLY A 101 10.44 2.17 6.54
C GLY A 101 9.02 1.97 7.08
N PRO A 102 7.98 1.77 6.24
CA PRO A 102 6.66 1.40 6.72
C PRO A 102 6.67 0.01 7.38
N ASP A 103 5.61 -0.34 8.08
CA ASP A 103 5.41 -1.68 8.64
C ASP A 103 4.64 -2.59 7.66
N ILE A 104 3.78 -2.01 6.82
CA ILE A 104 2.95 -2.72 5.83
C ILE A 104 3.11 -2.08 4.44
N ILE A 105 3.28 -2.91 3.41
CA ILE A 105 3.18 -2.50 2.00
C ILE A 105 1.93 -3.13 1.39
N ASN A 106 0.97 -2.30 1.00
CA ASN A 106 -0.21 -2.70 0.25
C ASN A 106 -0.01 -2.39 -1.23
N PHE A 107 0.06 -3.44 -2.03
CA PHE A 107 0.26 -3.35 -3.48
C PHE A 107 -0.89 -4.02 -4.22
N ASP A 108 -1.13 -3.60 -5.46
CA ASP A 108 -2.04 -4.30 -6.35
C ASP A 108 -1.39 -5.60 -6.85
N ALA A 109 -1.65 -6.68 -6.11
CA ALA A 109 -1.18 -8.01 -6.46
C ALA A 109 -1.95 -8.61 -7.64
N TYR A 110 -3.19 -8.17 -7.87
CA TYR A 110 -4.02 -8.69 -8.94
C TYR A 110 -3.39 -8.41 -10.31
N ASP A 111 -2.97 -7.17 -10.55
CA ASP A 111 -2.36 -6.76 -11.82
C ASP A 111 -0.82 -6.76 -11.78
N TYR A 112 -0.20 -6.53 -10.61
CA TYR A 112 1.23 -6.24 -10.52
C TYR A 112 2.04 -7.16 -9.60
N ALA A 113 1.52 -8.30 -9.12
CA ALA A 113 2.32 -9.21 -8.28
C ALA A 113 3.66 -9.63 -8.89
N GLY A 114 3.74 -9.72 -10.22
CA GLY A 114 4.97 -10.06 -10.93
C GLY A 114 6.05 -8.98 -10.87
N THR A 115 5.71 -7.70 -10.63
CA THR A 115 6.70 -6.61 -10.62
C THR A 115 7.51 -6.59 -9.32
N LEU A 116 7.01 -7.18 -8.24
CA LEU A 116 7.74 -7.28 -6.98
C LEU A 116 8.98 -8.18 -7.11
N ALA A 117 8.94 -9.16 -8.01
CA ALA A 117 10.09 -10.01 -8.33
C ALA A 117 11.26 -9.24 -8.99
N LEU A 118 11.05 -7.97 -9.37
CA LEU A 118 12.13 -7.09 -9.86
C LEU A 118 13.01 -6.55 -8.72
N TYR A 119 12.53 -6.61 -7.47
CA TYR A 119 13.19 -6.05 -6.27
C TYR A 119 13.30 -7.09 -5.14
N PRO A 120 13.81 -8.30 -5.41
CA PRO A 120 13.72 -9.42 -4.47
C PRO A 120 14.50 -9.16 -3.17
N GLU A 121 15.63 -8.47 -3.24
CA GLU A 121 16.47 -8.19 -2.07
C GLU A 121 15.82 -7.16 -1.14
N GLU A 122 15.19 -6.13 -1.69
CA GLU A 122 14.46 -5.12 -0.94
C GLU A 122 13.27 -5.74 -0.21
N PHE A 123 12.47 -6.55 -0.89
CA PHE A 123 11.33 -7.24 -0.29
C PHE A 123 11.76 -8.30 0.71
N ARG A 124 12.84 -9.03 0.45
CA ARG A 124 13.40 -9.97 1.42
C ARG A 124 13.81 -9.26 2.70
N GLY A 125 14.61 -8.20 2.59
CA GLY A 125 15.07 -7.43 3.74
C GLY A 125 13.94 -6.73 4.49
N PHE A 126 12.87 -6.35 3.79
CA PHE A 126 11.64 -5.84 4.41
C PHE A 126 10.93 -6.91 5.25
N LEU A 127 10.71 -8.09 4.68
CA LEU A 127 10.07 -9.22 5.36
C LEU A 127 10.90 -9.76 6.53
N GLU A 128 12.22 -9.89 6.39
CA GLU A 128 13.13 -10.33 7.45
C GLU A 128 13.14 -9.38 8.67
N LYS A 129 12.77 -8.12 8.47
CA LYS A 129 12.59 -7.12 9.54
C LYS A 129 11.18 -7.12 10.16
N GLY A 130 10.34 -8.06 9.77
CA GLY A 130 8.96 -8.17 10.25
C GLY A 130 7.95 -7.33 9.47
N GLY A 131 8.32 -6.79 8.30
CA GLY A 131 7.38 -6.10 7.42
C GLY A 131 6.29 -7.02 6.89
N TYR A 132 5.11 -6.48 6.59
CA TYR A 132 3.98 -7.23 6.07
C TYR A 132 3.65 -6.81 4.63
N LEU A 133 3.30 -7.79 3.81
CA LEU A 133 2.78 -7.58 2.46
C LEU A 133 1.26 -7.72 2.48
N ALA A 134 0.56 -6.61 2.23
CA ALA A 134 -0.88 -6.60 1.97
C ALA A 134 -1.11 -6.84 0.47
N TRP A 135 -1.56 -8.05 0.17
CA TRP A 135 -1.84 -8.55 -1.17
C TRP A 135 -3.20 -8.07 -1.63
N GLY A 136 -3.21 -6.99 -2.42
CA GLY A 136 -4.38 -6.51 -3.14
C GLY A 136 -4.79 -7.45 -4.26
N ILE A 137 -5.33 -8.62 -3.90
CA ILE A 137 -5.43 -9.78 -4.79
C ILE A 137 -6.80 -9.97 -5.42
N VAL A 138 -7.84 -9.34 -4.89
CA VAL A 138 -9.19 -9.36 -5.49
C VAL A 138 -9.45 -8.02 -6.18
N PRO A 139 -9.77 -8.01 -7.48
CA PRO A 139 -9.85 -6.77 -8.25
C PRO A 139 -11.08 -5.96 -7.84
N THR A 140 -10.91 -4.64 -7.79
CA THR A 140 -12.04 -3.69 -7.66
C THR A 140 -12.39 -2.99 -8.97
N SER A 141 -11.88 -3.49 -10.10
CA SER A 141 -12.24 -3.10 -11.46
C SER A 141 -13.42 -3.94 -12.00
N GLU A 142 -13.82 -3.76 -13.25
CA GLU A 142 -14.88 -4.57 -13.89
C GLU A 142 -14.49 -6.05 -13.99
N ALA A 143 -13.20 -6.37 -13.84
CA ALA A 143 -12.69 -7.74 -13.82
C ALA A 143 -13.36 -8.62 -12.75
N ILE A 144 -13.87 -8.02 -11.66
CA ILE A 144 -14.58 -8.75 -10.60
C ILE A 144 -15.75 -9.58 -11.14
N ALA A 145 -16.38 -9.17 -12.25
CA ALA A 145 -17.47 -9.91 -12.88
C ALA A 145 -17.03 -11.33 -13.29
N GLY A 146 -15.81 -11.48 -13.80
CA GLY A 146 -15.25 -12.74 -14.28
C GLY A 146 -14.55 -13.60 -13.22
N GLU A 147 -14.26 -13.04 -12.04
CA GLU A 147 -13.51 -13.74 -11.00
C GLU A 147 -14.39 -14.69 -10.16
N ASN A 148 -13.76 -15.75 -9.66
CA ASN A 148 -14.31 -16.77 -8.76
C ASN A 148 -13.22 -17.24 -7.77
N PRO A 149 -13.54 -18.08 -6.76
CA PRO A 149 -12.55 -18.48 -5.76
C PRO A 149 -11.31 -19.15 -6.35
N GLU A 150 -11.48 -20.00 -7.36
CA GLU A 150 -10.37 -20.73 -7.97
C GLU A 150 -9.45 -19.83 -8.78
N SER A 151 -10.02 -18.85 -9.51
CA SER A 151 -9.20 -17.91 -10.28
C SER A 151 -8.37 -16.99 -9.39
N ILE A 152 -8.94 -16.53 -8.25
CA ILE A 152 -8.22 -15.74 -7.25
C ILE A 152 -7.14 -16.56 -6.55
N ARG A 153 -7.44 -17.80 -6.14
CA ARG A 153 -6.47 -18.73 -5.55
C ARG A 153 -5.27 -18.94 -6.47
N LYS A 154 -5.53 -19.33 -7.72
CA LYS A 154 -4.47 -19.59 -8.70
C LYS A 154 -3.61 -18.35 -8.94
N ARG A 155 -4.22 -17.16 -8.98
CA ARG A 155 -3.48 -15.90 -9.13
C ARG A 155 -2.60 -15.61 -7.92
N PHE A 156 -3.11 -15.81 -6.70
CA PHE A 156 -2.34 -15.65 -5.47
C PHE A 156 -1.14 -16.60 -5.44
N GLU A 157 -1.37 -17.90 -5.71
CA GLU A 157 -0.33 -18.93 -5.75
C GLU A 157 0.76 -18.59 -6.77
N GLN A 158 0.37 -18.16 -7.97
CA GLN A 158 1.33 -17.72 -8.99
C GLN A 158 2.16 -16.50 -8.56
N GLY A 159 1.56 -15.56 -7.82
CA GLY A 159 2.27 -14.42 -7.24
C GLY A 159 3.29 -14.86 -6.19
N VAL A 160 2.87 -15.73 -5.27
CA VAL A 160 3.74 -16.32 -4.25
C VAL A 160 4.86 -17.13 -4.89
N GLU A 161 4.58 -17.96 -5.89
CA GLU A 161 5.58 -18.75 -6.61
C GLU A 161 6.68 -17.88 -7.22
N LYS A 162 6.31 -16.78 -7.89
CA LYS A 162 7.28 -15.85 -8.48
C LYS A 162 8.20 -15.23 -7.45
N LEU A 163 7.65 -14.78 -6.31
CA LEU A 163 8.47 -14.27 -5.21
C LEU A 163 9.31 -15.36 -4.57
N SER A 164 8.79 -16.59 -4.50
CA SER A 164 9.46 -17.73 -3.87
C SER A 164 10.72 -18.20 -4.59
N LEU A 165 10.94 -17.75 -5.83
CA LEU A 165 12.19 -17.96 -6.56
C LEU A 165 13.38 -17.26 -5.88
N HIS A 166 13.14 -16.21 -5.10
CA HIS A 166 14.18 -15.39 -4.48
C HIS A 166 14.01 -15.21 -2.97
N ILE A 167 12.78 -15.35 -2.45
CA ILE A 167 12.45 -15.17 -1.03
C ILE A 167 11.90 -16.50 -0.49
N PRO A 168 12.30 -16.97 0.70
CA PRO A 168 11.72 -18.20 1.26
C PRO A 168 10.18 -18.13 1.33
N LYS A 169 9.50 -19.16 0.81
CA LYS A 169 8.03 -19.21 0.76
C LYS A 169 7.40 -19.04 2.14
N ASP A 170 7.97 -19.66 3.16
CA ASP A 170 7.47 -19.56 4.54
C ASP A 170 7.55 -18.13 5.07
N LEU A 171 8.61 -17.39 4.72
CA LEU A 171 8.76 -15.97 5.09
C LEU A 171 7.74 -15.07 4.39
N ILE A 172 7.44 -15.37 3.12
CA ILE A 172 6.37 -14.64 2.40
C ILE A 172 5.05 -14.89 3.12
N LEU A 173 4.69 -16.16 3.34
CA LEU A 173 3.38 -16.56 3.85
C LEU A 173 3.15 -16.22 5.33
N SER A 174 4.21 -16.11 6.15
CA SER A 174 4.09 -15.67 7.55
C SER A 174 3.77 -14.18 7.70
N ASN A 175 3.93 -13.40 6.63
CA ASN A 175 3.90 -11.94 6.65
C ASN A 175 2.91 -11.38 5.60
N ILE A 176 1.72 -11.98 5.52
CA ILE A 176 0.68 -11.57 4.57
C ILE A 176 -0.53 -10.93 5.22
N MET A 177 -1.14 -9.98 4.50
CA MET A 177 -2.53 -9.58 4.66
C MET A 177 -3.23 -9.74 3.31
N LEU A 178 -4.48 -10.15 3.29
CA LEU A 178 -5.27 -10.24 2.06
C LEU A 178 -6.21 -9.03 1.97
N THR A 179 -6.16 -8.30 0.87
CA THR A 179 -6.94 -7.08 0.67
C THR A 179 -7.56 -7.05 -0.73
N PRO A 180 -8.58 -6.22 -0.98
CA PRO A 180 -8.94 -5.82 -2.33
C PRO A 180 -7.75 -5.09 -2.99
N SER A 181 -7.72 -5.05 -4.33
CA SER A 181 -6.65 -4.38 -5.08
C SER A 181 -6.60 -2.86 -4.85
N CYS A 182 -7.77 -2.24 -4.65
CA CYS A 182 -7.94 -0.81 -4.37
C CYS A 182 -9.28 -0.64 -3.61
N GLY A 183 -9.80 0.59 -3.44
CA GLY A 183 -11.12 0.79 -2.83
C GLY A 183 -12.29 0.26 -3.67
N THR A 184 -13.40 -0.13 -3.04
CA THR A 184 -14.64 -0.57 -3.72
C THR A 184 -15.67 0.56 -3.91
N GLY A 185 -15.31 1.82 -3.65
CA GLY A 185 -16.25 2.95 -3.65
C GLY A 185 -16.92 3.24 -5.01
N THR A 186 -16.41 2.68 -6.10
CA THR A 186 -16.96 2.79 -7.46
C THR A 186 -17.69 1.53 -7.93
N ARG A 187 -17.91 0.56 -7.04
CA ARG A 187 -18.59 -0.72 -7.31
C ARG A 187 -20.03 -0.70 -6.81
N THR A 188 -20.86 -1.61 -7.32
CA THR A 188 -22.18 -1.85 -6.74
C THR A 188 -22.06 -2.56 -5.39
N VAL A 189 -23.16 -2.60 -4.63
CA VAL A 189 -23.22 -3.36 -3.37
C VAL A 189 -22.99 -4.85 -3.63
N GLU A 190 -23.57 -5.40 -4.69
CA GLU A 190 -23.43 -6.80 -5.08
C GLU A 190 -21.98 -7.13 -5.45
N GLU A 191 -21.33 -6.27 -6.24
CA GLU A 191 -19.91 -6.41 -6.56
C GLU A 191 -19.03 -6.32 -5.33
N THR A 192 -19.32 -5.36 -4.44
CA THR A 192 -18.58 -5.20 -3.17
C THR A 192 -18.71 -6.45 -2.30
N ILE A 193 -19.91 -7.01 -2.16
CA ILE A 193 -20.12 -8.28 -1.44
C ILE A 193 -19.30 -9.39 -2.08
N LYS A 194 -19.30 -9.49 -3.41
CA LYS A 194 -18.51 -10.50 -4.13
C LYS A 194 -17.01 -10.35 -3.85
N VAL A 195 -16.46 -9.13 -3.87
CA VAL A 195 -15.04 -8.85 -3.55
C VAL A 195 -14.68 -9.43 -2.17
N PHE A 196 -15.45 -9.09 -1.14
CA PHE A 196 -15.15 -9.55 0.22
C PHE A 196 -15.43 -11.04 0.42
N GLN A 197 -16.41 -11.63 -0.27
CA GLN A 197 -16.61 -13.07 -0.27
C GLN A 197 -15.41 -13.83 -0.84
N LEU A 198 -14.85 -13.36 -1.97
CA LEU A 198 -13.66 -13.98 -2.56
C LEU A 198 -12.44 -13.88 -1.64
N LEU A 199 -12.25 -12.75 -0.95
CA LEU A 199 -11.20 -12.60 0.06
C LEU A 199 -11.36 -13.56 1.24
N MET A 200 -12.59 -13.72 1.74
CA MET A 200 -12.87 -14.67 2.83
C MET A 200 -12.60 -16.10 2.39
N ARG A 201 -13.02 -16.50 1.18
CA ARG A 201 -12.74 -17.83 0.63
C ARG A 201 -11.24 -18.10 0.50
N LEU A 202 -10.49 -17.13 -0.02
CA LEU A 202 -9.04 -17.27 -0.10
C LEU A 202 -8.42 -17.43 1.30
N LYS A 203 -8.85 -16.63 2.28
CA LYS A 203 -8.38 -16.74 3.67
C LYS A 203 -8.64 -18.12 4.26
N GLU A 204 -9.83 -18.71 4.06
CA GLU A 204 -10.23 -20.02 4.60
C GLU A 204 -9.29 -21.16 4.17
N GLU A 205 -8.56 -21.01 3.06
CA GLU A 205 -7.66 -22.04 2.54
C GLU A 205 -6.24 -21.96 3.13
N TYR A 206 -5.90 -20.84 3.75
CA TYR A 206 -4.57 -20.54 4.32
C TYR A 206 -4.62 -20.26 5.83
N ALA A 207 -5.77 -20.47 6.47
CA ALA A 207 -5.99 -20.39 7.92
C ALA A 207 -5.85 -21.76 8.58
#